data_AF-A0A2S4PPK4-F1
#
_entry.id   AF-A0A2S4PPK4-F1
#
_cell.length_a   1.000
_cell.length_b   1.000
_cell.length_c   1.000
_cell.angle_alpha   90.00
_cell.angle_beta   90.00
_cell.angle_gamma   90.00
#
_symmetry.space_group_name_H-M   'P 1'
#
loop_
_entity.id
_entity.type
_entity.pdbx_description
1 polymer ?
#
loop_
_entity_poly.entity_id
_entity_poly.type
_entity_poly.pdbx_seq_one_letter_code
_entity_poly.pdbx_strand_id
1 'polypeptide(L)'
;MPFGVQYQDCENAYDSASLFKQNPVLEKSIIVYCERGDCEAAYVVAAAALLAQEAQYECVSEEALIQLKSYKYSSVDKSFISNYILKHYWNAFVHLLPLWLAPNMVTLLGFGFIVLDVIILVIFIPDLVGPGPSWVYYSFAFGIWMYSTMDNVDGKQARRTGTSSGLGELFDHGIDSLNCTLASLCQTATIGLGTSKAGVFTALVPCLPMFFSTWETYHTHTLYLGVVNGPTEGIILACTLMVLAGFYGPSIWTERIIDLVGHEIYVGTYGLFGTYSIQDIWVPMILLTFFGGHLPFCVINVVKARRKNMLPVLPVFLEWVPIIVYSLSIGTWLYSPHSTLMAENHLVLFCITMSFVFGRMTTKIILAHLTRQPFPYWTVMLVPLLGGVILGNLPRIGLPAITANAELWYLRAYLIFAVIVYFRWAFLVINSICSFLGVSCLTIPHVKLHGGRPNPDLINKVGNESTNNKRKD
;
A
#
# COMPACT_ATOMS: atom_id res chain seq x y z
N MET A 1 -4.44 15.73 54.49
CA MET A 1 -3.82 16.63 53.50
C MET A 1 -3.90 15.98 52.10
N PRO A 2 -4.96 16.19 51.32
CA PRO A 2 -4.99 15.84 49.90
C PRO A 2 -4.80 17.05 48.95
N PHE A 3 -4.91 18.28 49.46
CA PHE A 3 -4.92 19.50 48.64
C PHE A 3 -3.59 19.86 47.96
N GLY A 4 -2.46 19.29 48.40
CA GLY A 4 -1.15 19.60 47.82
C GLY A 4 -0.87 18.96 46.46
N VAL A 5 -1.46 17.78 46.19
CA VAL A 5 -1.23 17.05 44.93
C VAL A 5 -2.10 17.62 43.81
N GLN A 6 -3.38 17.86 44.08
CA GLN A 6 -4.33 18.47 43.13
C GLN A 6 -3.91 19.87 42.67
N TYR A 7 -3.31 20.68 43.55
CA TYR A 7 -2.88 22.04 43.20
C TYR A 7 -1.67 22.02 42.27
N GLN A 8 -0.70 21.12 42.52
CA GLN A 8 0.47 20.93 41.69
C GLN A 8 0.10 20.44 40.28
N ASP A 9 -0.89 19.53 40.18
CA ASP A 9 -1.37 19.01 38.90
C ASP A 9 -2.07 20.08 38.06
N CYS A 10 -2.83 20.97 38.68
CA CYS A 10 -3.48 22.08 38.00
C CYS A 10 -2.48 23.18 37.56
N GLU A 11 -1.47 23.51 38.37
CA GLU A 11 -0.37 24.41 37.94
C GLU A 11 0.39 23.85 36.73
N ASN A 12 0.74 22.56 36.77
CA ASN A 12 1.41 21.89 35.65
C ASN A 12 0.55 21.86 34.37
N ALA A 13 -0.77 21.73 34.50
CA ALA A 13 -1.70 21.78 33.37
C ALA A 13 -1.82 23.21 32.78
N TYR A 14 -1.82 24.25 33.61
CA TYR A 14 -1.78 25.65 33.17
C TYR A 14 -0.47 25.99 32.46
N ASP A 15 0.67 25.55 32.99
CA ASP A 15 1.97 25.72 32.34
C ASP A 15 2.02 25.00 30.99
N SER A 16 1.42 23.81 30.90
CA SER A 16 1.28 23.07 29.65
C SER A 16 0.39 23.78 28.63
N ALA A 17 -0.67 24.47 29.07
CA ALA A 17 -1.54 25.26 28.18
C ALA A 17 -0.76 26.37 27.43
N SER A 18 0.27 26.93 28.08
CA SER A 18 1.12 27.97 27.50
C SER A 18 1.96 27.49 26.30
N LEU A 19 2.19 26.17 26.18
CA LEU A 19 2.85 25.52 25.04
C LEU A 19 1.96 25.49 23.79
N PHE A 20 0.64 25.70 23.95
CA PHE A 20 -0.36 25.62 22.88
C PHE A 20 -0.91 26.97 22.43
N LYS A 21 -0.21 28.09 22.68
CA LYS A 21 -0.62 29.45 22.25
C LYS A 21 -0.93 29.59 20.75
N GLN A 22 -0.39 28.68 19.93
CA GLN A 22 -0.64 28.64 18.48
C GLN A 22 -1.89 27.81 18.11
N ASN A 23 -2.52 27.12 19.06
CA ASN A 23 -3.77 26.38 18.93
C ASN A 23 -4.82 26.88 19.95
N PRO A 24 -5.49 28.00 19.64
CA PRO A 24 -6.36 28.71 20.61
C PRO A 24 -7.61 27.93 21.03
N VAL A 25 -7.98 26.89 20.28
CA VAL A 25 -9.10 25.98 20.65
C VAL A 25 -8.67 25.03 21.76
N LEU A 26 -7.45 24.49 21.64
CA LEU A 26 -6.88 23.54 22.60
C LEU A 26 -6.48 24.24 23.89
N GLU A 27 -5.84 25.41 23.78
CA GLU A 27 -5.51 26.29 24.91
C GLU A 27 -6.77 26.65 25.72
N LYS A 28 -7.85 27.09 25.06
CA LYS A 28 -9.12 27.37 25.73
C LYS A 28 -9.74 26.14 26.38
N SER A 29 -9.63 24.97 25.74
CA SER A 29 -10.20 23.73 26.28
C SER A 29 -9.51 23.33 27.58
N ILE A 30 -8.17 23.39 27.62
CA ILE A 30 -7.37 23.09 28.82
C ILE A 30 -7.71 24.08 29.95
N ILE A 31 -7.77 25.38 29.63
CA ILE A 31 -8.14 26.43 30.61
C ILE A 31 -9.54 26.18 31.19
N VAL A 32 -10.53 25.82 30.36
CA VAL A 32 -11.91 25.56 30.83
C VAL A 32 -11.98 24.36 31.79
N TYR A 33 -11.19 23.30 31.57
CA TYR A 33 -11.13 22.17 32.51
C TYR A 33 -10.45 22.58 33.83
N CYS A 34 -9.36 23.35 33.76
CA CYS A 34 -8.70 23.89 34.94
C CYS A 34 -9.60 24.84 35.76
N GLU A 35 -10.36 25.72 35.10
CA GLU A 35 -11.33 26.63 35.77
C GLU A 35 -12.48 25.88 36.45
N ARG A 36 -12.82 24.68 35.98
CA ARG A 36 -13.84 23.79 36.58
C ARG A 36 -13.29 22.89 37.70
N GLY A 37 -11.99 22.96 38.00
CA GLY A 37 -11.34 22.11 38.99
C GLY A 37 -11.15 20.66 38.55
N ASP A 38 -11.30 20.36 37.25
CA ASP A 38 -11.12 19.02 36.68
C ASP A 38 -9.69 18.84 36.15
N CYS A 39 -8.73 18.81 37.09
CA CYS A 39 -7.30 18.77 36.76
C CYS A 39 -6.91 17.48 36.01
N GLU A 40 -7.62 16.36 36.24
CA GLU A 40 -7.37 15.09 35.55
C GLU A 40 -7.76 15.17 34.07
N ALA A 41 -8.93 15.71 33.74
CA ALA A 41 -9.34 15.95 32.36
C ALA A 41 -8.40 16.95 31.65
N ALA A 42 -8.00 18.03 32.34
CA ALA A 42 -7.05 19.01 31.81
C ALA A 42 -5.69 18.37 31.47
N TYR A 43 -5.17 17.54 32.37
CA TYR A 43 -3.90 16.82 32.18
C TYR A 43 -3.98 15.80 31.04
N VAL A 44 -5.07 15.03 30.94
CA VAL A 44 -5.27 14.07 29.84
C VAL A 44 -5.32 14.79 28.49
N VAL A 45 -6.01 15.93 28.40
CA VAL A 45 -6.08 16.73 27.17
C VAL A 45 -4.70 17.33 26.83
N ALA A 46 -3.98 17.88 27.81
CA ALA A 46 -2.64 18.46 27.61
C ALA A 46 -1.59 17.40 27.24
N ALA A 47 -1.60 16.23 27.89
CA ALA A 47 -0.72 15.11 27.57
C ALA A 47 -1.04 14.52 26.20
N ALA A 48 -2.32 14.35 25.85
CA ALA A 48 -2.71 13.91 24.51
C ALA A 48 -2.28 14.91 23.43
N ALA A 49 -2.36 16.21 23.72
CA ALA A 49 -1.91 17.28 22.84
C ALA A 49 -0.38 17.33 22.69
N LEU A 50 0.38 17.17 23.78
CA LEU A 50 1.83 17.09 23.77
C LEU A 50 2.31 15.85 23.00
N LEU A 51 1.70 14.69 23.25
CA LEU A 51 1.97 13.47 22.50
C LEU A 51 1.59 13.58 21.01
N ALA A 52 0.56 14.37 20.68
CA ALA A 52 0.21 14.67 19.30
C ALA A 52 1.23 15.62 18.66
N GLN A 53 1.74 16.61 19.40
CA GLN A 53 2.74 17.57 18.93
C GLN A 53 4.13 16.93 18.79
N GLU A 54 4.58 16.14 19.77
CA GLU A 54 5.78 15.32 19.66
C GLU A 54 5.66 14.34 18.50
N ALA A 55 4.50 13.67 18.34
CA ALA A 55 4.30 12.78 17.20
C ALA A 55 4.20 13.53 15.85
N GLN A 56 3.72 14.78 15.81
CA GLN A 56 3.80 15.63 14.62
C GLN A 56 5.24 16.00 14.30
N TYR A 57 6.03 16.38 15.31
CA TYR A 57 7.46 16.70 15.16
C TYR A 57 8.29 15.48 14.73
N GLU A 58 7.92 14.29 15.23
CA GLU A 58 8.51 13.00 14.85
C GLU A 58 8.06 12.51 13.47
N CYS A 59 6.93 13.01 12.93
CA CYS A 59 6.36 12.55 11.66
C CYS A 59 6.62 13.49 10.46
N VAL A 60 6.50 14.81 10.59
CA VAL A 60 6.79 15.76 9.50
C VAL A 60 7.12 17.15 10.07
N SER A 61 8.39 17.58 9.98
CA SER A 61 8.77 18.95 10.37
C SER A 61 8.16 19.99 9.43
N GLU A 62 8.06 21.25 9.86
CA GLU A 62 7.51 22.32 9.02
C GLU A 62 8.36 22.54 7.75
N GLU A 63 9.69 22.40 7.85
CA GLU A 63 10.61 22.47 6.72
C GLU A 63 10.35 21.36 5.68
N ALA A 64 10.00 20.16 6.15
CA ALA A 64 9.66 19.03 5.29
C ALA A 64 8.32 19.27 4.56
N LEU A 65 7.34 19.88 5.23
CA LEU A 65 6.05 20.22 4.63
C LEU A 65 6.16 21.28 3.53
N ILE A 66 7.09 22.24 3.63
CA ILE A 66 7.30 23.27 2.61
C ILE A 66 7.55 22.67 1.22
N GLN A 67 8.23 21.53 1.14
CA GLN A 67 8.51 20.86 -0.14
C GLN A 67 7.23 20.47 -0.89
N LEU A 68 6.13 20.18 -0.17
CA LEU A 68 4.84 19.78 -0.74
C LEU A 68 4.18 20.89 -1.56
N LYS A 69 4.43 22.17 -1.26
CA LYS A 69 3.91 23.30 -2.05
C LYS A 69 4.51 23.36 -3.44
N SER A 70 5.75 22.91 -3.60
CA SER A 70 6.48 22.87 -4.87
C SER A 70 6.35 21.52 -5.60
N TYR A 71 5.68 20.55 -4.98
CA TYR A 71 5.61 19.20 -5.50
C TYR A 71 4.75 19.10 -6.75
N LYS A 72 5.27 18.40 -7.76
CA LYS A 72 4.55 18.08 -8.99
C LYS A 72 4.72 16.60 -9.31
N TYR A 73 3.61 15.89 -9.35
CA TYR A 73 3.56 14.49 -9.75
C TYR A 73 4.21 14.29 -11.12
N SER A 74 5.04 13.25 -11.22
CA SER A 74 5.71 12.85 -12.46
C SER A 74 5.62 11.35 -12.63
N SER A 75 5.12 10.90 -13.77
CA SER A 75 5.13 9.50 -14.14
C SER A 75 5.40 9.33 -15.63
N VAL A 76 5.94 8.17 -15.99
CA VAL A 76 6.17 7.72 -17.36
C VAL A 76 5.50 6.37 -17.52
N ASP A 77 4.42 6.34 -18.29
CA ASP A 77 3.71 5.11 -18.62
C ASP A 77 3.98 4.67 -20.06
N LYS A 78 4.58 3.49 -20.22
CA LYS A 78 4.90 2.88 -21.51
C LYS A 78 3.96 1.75 -21.91
N SER A 79 2.94 1.43 -21.12
CA SER A 79 1.99 0.37 -21.45
C SER A 79 1.20 0.73 -22.70
N PHE A 80 1.16 -0.18 -23.68
CA PHE A 80 0.34 -0.01 -24.86
C PHE A 80 -1.15 -0.09 -24.51
N ILE A 81 -1.52 -1.00 -23.61
CA ILE A 81 -2.92 -1.20 -23.22
C ILE A 81 -3.43 0.03 -22.47
N SER A 82 -2.68 0.56 -21.51
CA SER A 82 -3.01 1.79 -20.81
C SER A 82 -3.18 2.95 -21.81
N ASN A 83 -2.16 3.20 -22.63
CA ASN A 83 -2.11 4.41 -23.47
C ASN A 83 -3.12 4.41 -24.63
N TYR A 84 -3.42 3.25 -25.22
CA TYR A 84 -4.23 3.15 -26.45
C TYR A 84 -5.61 2.51 -26.24
N ILE A 85 -5.86 1.84 -25.11
CA ILE A 85 -7.14 1.16 -24.83
C ILE A 85 -7.78 1.75 -23.57
N LEU A 86 -7.19 1.52 -22.41
CA LEU A 86 -7.83 1.82 -21.12
C LEU A 86 -7.95 3.31 -20.82
N LYS A 87 -7.06 4.14 -21.36
CA LYS A 87 -7.17 5.60 -21.22
C LYS A 87 -8.52 6.13 -21.66
N HIS A 88 -9.13 5.55 -22.71
CA HIS A 88 -10.46 5.94 -23.18
C HIS A 88 -11.55 5.54 -22.17
N TYR A 89 -11.46 4.31 -21.64
CA TYR A 89 -12.35 3.81 -20.60
C TYR A 89 -12.29 4.69 -19.34
N TRP A 90 -11.09 4.97 -18.81
CA TRP A 90 -10.93 5.80 -17.61
C TRP A 90 -11.36 7.26 -17.83
N ASN A 91 -11.13 7.81 -19.03
CA ASN A 91 -11.60 9.15 -19.38
C ASN A 91 -13.12 9.22 -19.46
N ALA A 92 -13.81 8.14 -19.86
CA ALA A 92 -15.27 8.08 -19.78
C ALA A 92 -15.73 7.92 -18.32
N PHE A 93 -15.10 7.01 -17.57
CA PHE A 93 -15.48 6.68 -16.20
C PHE A 93 -15.37 7.88 -15.25
N VAL A 94 -14.33 8.71 -15.36
CA VAL A 94 -14.17 9.89 -14.49
C VAL A 94 -15.35 10.85 -14.56
N HIS A 95 -16.09 10.90 -15.68
CA HIS A 95 -17.27 11.76 -15.81
C HIS A 95 -18.49 11.27 -15.01
N LEU A 96 -18.51 10.00 -14.59
CA LEU A 96 -19.53 9.45 -13.69
C LEU A 96 -19.33 9.92 -12.25
N LEU A 97 -18.11 10.34 -11.90
CA LEU A 97 -17.80 10.81 -10.55
C LEU A 97 -18.34 12.23 -10.33
N PRO A 98 -19.02 12.48 -9.21
CA PRO A 98 -19.49 13.82 -8.89
C PRO A 98 -18.33 14.73 -8.49
N LEU A 99 -18.46 16.04 -8.76
CA LEU A 99 -17.36 17.00 -8.56
C LEU A 99 -17.05 17.28 -7.08
N TRP A 100 -17.94 16.95 -6.15
CA TRP A 100 -17.68 17.07 -4.70
C TRP A 100 -16.82 15.93 -4.14
N LEU A 101 -16.68 14.84 -4.89
CA LEU A 101 -15.93 13.66 -4.49
C LEU A 101 -14.42 13.93 -4.65
N ALA A 102 -13.70 13.92 -3.54
CA ALA A 102 -12.26 14.11 -3.55
C ALA A 102 -11.54 12.89 -4.17
N PRO A 103 -10.40 13.08 -4.86
CA PRO A 103 -9.59 12.00 -5.41
C PRO A 103 -9.29 10.89 -4.40
N ASN A 104 -8.85 11.25 -3.19
CA ASN A 104 -8.50 10.26 -2.15
C ASN A 104 -9.70 9.42 -1.70
N MET A 105 -10.94 9.96 -1.80
CA MET A 105 -12.14 9.17 -1.54
C MET A 105 -12.39 8.17 -2.68
N VAL A 106 -12.06 8.50 -3.94
CA VAL A 106 -12.12 7.56 -5.06
C VAL A 106 -11.19 6.38 -4.79
N THR A 107 -9.93 6.65 -4.41
CA THR A 107 -8.96 5.61 -4.01
C THR A 107 -9.52 4.74 -2.87
N LEU A 108 -10.08 5.37 -1.83
CA LEU A 108 -10.62 4.66 -0.66
C LEU A 108 -11.82 3.78 -1.00
N LEU A 109 -12.72 4.24 -1.88
CA LEU A 109 -13.84 3.45 -2.39
C LEU A 109 -13.34 2.24 -3.20
N GLY A 110 -12.28 2.43 -4.00
CA GLY A 110 -11.61 1.36 -4.72
C GLY A 110 -11.09 0.30 -3.78
N PHE A 111 -10.37 0.71 -2.73
CA PHE A 111 -9.90 -0.19 -1.68
C PHE A 111 -11.02 -0.94 -0.96
N GLY A 112 -12.19 -0.31 -0.82
CA GLY A 112 -13.38 -0.96 -0.26
C GLY A 112 -13.80 -2.23 -1.00
N PHE A 113 -13.62 -2.30 -2.33
CA PHE A 113 -13.88 -3.52 -3.09
C PHE A 113 -12.93 -4.66 -2.73
N ILE A 114 -11.64 -4.35 -2.55
CA ILE A 114 -10.64 -5.34 -2.12
C ILE A 114 -10.98 -5.86 -0.72
N VAL A 115 -11.32 -4.96 0.21
CA VAL A 115 -11.71 -5.36 1.56
C VAL A 115 -12.92 -6.29 1.54
N LEU A 116 -13.92 -5.97 0.70
CA LEU A 116 -15.09 -6.83 0.50
C LEU A 116 -14.69 -8.20 -0.07
N ASP A 117 -13.82 -8.25 -1.07
CA ASP A 117 -13.35 -9.52 -1.65
C ASP A 117 -12.58 -10.35 -0.64
N VAL A 118 -11.74 -9.74 0.21
CA VAL A 118 -11.06 -10.47 1.31
C VAL A 118 -12.06 -11.00 2.33
N ILE A 119 -13.13 -10.27 2.64
CA ILE A 119 -14.21 -10.77 3.51
C ILE A 119 -14.90 -11.97 2.86
N ILE A 120 -15.26 -11.86 1.57
CA ILE A 120 -15.86 -12.97 0.81
C ILE A 120 -14.91 -14.17 0.80
N LEU A 121 -13.61 -13.97 0.58
CA LEU A 121 -12.60 -15.01 0.63
C LEU A 121 -12.60 -15.72 1.99
N VAL A 122 -12.57 -14.98 3.10
CA VAL A 122 -12.57 -15.57 4.46
C VAL A 122 -13.85 -16.36 4.74
N ILE A 123 -14.98 -15.97 4.17
CA ILE A 123 -16.26 -16.65 4.37
C ILE A 123 -16.37 -17.91 3.51
N PHE A 124 -15.99 -17.84 2.23
CA PHE A 124 -16.30 -18.88 1.25
C PHE A 124 -15.11 -19.78 0.88
N ILE A 125 -13.86 -19.28 0.98
CA ILE A 125 -12.64 -20.01 0.62
C ILE A 125 -11.52 -19.72 1.66
N PRO A 126 -11.75 -19.97 2.97
CA PRO A 126 -10.78 -19.65 4.01
C PRO A 126 -9.48 -20.45 3.94
N ASP A 127 -9.47 -21.58 3.23
CA ASP A 127 -8.31 -22.45 3.04
C ASP A 127 -7.42 -22.04 1.85
N LEU A 128 -7.87 -21.08 1.02
CA LEU A 128 -7.23 -20.66 -0.24
C LEU A 128 -7.06 -21.79 -1.28
N VAL A 129 -7.81 -22.89 -1.17
CA VAL A 129 -7.77 -24.02 -2.12
C VAL A 129 -9.06 -24.06 -2.95
N GLY A 130 -10.22 -23.96 -2.31
CA GLY A 130 -11.52 -24.11 -2.97
C GLY A 130 -11.88 -25.56 -3.30
N PRO A 131 -12.91 -25.78 -4.16
CA PRO A 131 -13.66 -24.77 -4.88
C PRO A 131 -14.66 -24.03 -4.01
N GLY A 132 -14.70 -22.70 -4.15
CA GLY A 132 -15.83 -21.89 -3.70
C GLY A 132 -16.95 -21.85 -4.76
N PRO A 133 -18.12 -21.27 -4.44
CA PRO A 133 -19.14 -20.97 -5.44
C PRO A 133 -18.59 -20.12 -6.59
N SER A 134 -18.94 -20.41 -7.84
CA SER A 134 -18.43 -19.69 -9.03
C SER A 134 -18.50 -18.17 -8.95
N TRP A 135 -19.58 -17.63 -8.36
CA TRP A 135 -19.78 -16.19 -8.22
C TRP A 135 -18.71 -15.52 -7.35
N VAL A 136 -18.05 -16.25 -6.44
CA VAL A 136 -16.96 -15.73 -5.60
C VAL A 136 -15.78 -15.31 -6.47
N TYR A 137 -15.39 -16.12 -7.45
CA TYR A 137 -14.31 -15.78 -8.37
C TYR A 137 -14.67 -14.62 -9.30
N TYR A 138 -15.94 -14.52 -9.73
CA TYR A 138 -16.41 -13.35 -10.46
C TYR A 138 -16.42 -12.08 -9.58
N SER A 139 -16.72 -12.20 -8.28
CA SER A 139 -16.59 -11.10 -7.32
C SER A 139 -15.15 -10.61 -7.26
N PHE A 140 -14.19 -11.52 -7.09
CA PHE A 140 -12.76 -11.17 -7.04
C PHE A 140 -12.31 -10.42 -8.29
N ALA A 141 -12.69 -10.91 -9.47
CA ALA A 141 -12.38 -10.25 -10.74
C ALA A 141 -12.99 -8.84 -10.79
N PHE A 142 -14.25 -8.70 -10.37
CA PHE A 142 -14.94 -7.42 -10.36
C PHE A 142 -14.32 -6.44 -9.37
N GLY A 143 -14.04 -6.87 -8.14
CA GLY A 143 -13.50 -5.99 -7.11
C GLY A 143 -12.09 -5.53 -7.41
N ILE A 144 -11.21 -6.40 -7.91
CA ILE A 144 -9.87 -6.00 -8.39
C ILE A 144 -9.96 -5.07 -9.61
N TRP A 145 -10.88 -5.33 -10.55
CA TRP A 145 -11.07 -4.45 -11.70
C TRP A 145 -11.58 -3.05 -11.29
N MET A 146 -12.51 -3.01 -10.33
CA MET A 146 -13.03 -1.75 -9.80
C MET A 146 -11.97 -0.99 -9.00
N TYR A 147 -11.15 -1.70 -8.21
CA TYR A 147 -9.98 -1.11 -7.56
C TYR A 147 -9.06 -0.44 -8.59
N SER A 148 -8.62 -1.19 -9.61
CA SER A 148 -7.75 -0.68 -10.67
C SER A 148 -8.37 0.50 -11.43
N THR A 149 -9.69 0.45 -11.67
CA THR A 149 -10.41 1.56 -12.30
C THR A 149 -10.35 2.81 -11.42
N MET A 150 -10.61 2.70 -10.12
CA MET A 150 -10.66 3.83 -9.20
C MET A 150 -9.28 4.45 -8.94
N ASP A 151 -8.26 3.61 -8.79
CA ASP A 151 -6.83 3.97 -8.77
C ASP A 151 -6.46 4.84 -10.00
N ASN A 152 -6.69 4.35 -11.22
CA ASN A 152 -6.34 5.08 -12.44
C ASN A 152 -7.18 6.35 -12.69
N VAL A 153 -8.33 6.46 -12.03
CA VAL A 153 -9.27 7.58 -12.20
C VAL A 153 -9.05 8.66 -11.15
N ASP A 154 -8.47 8.38 -9.98
CA ASP A 154 -8.32 9.38 -8.92
C ASP A 154 -7.48 10.60 -9.37
N GLY A 155 -6.39 10.39 -10.12
CA GLY A 155 -5.55 11.46 -10.65
C GLY A 155 -6.23 12.20 -11.78
N LYS A 156 -7.11 11.53 -12.53
CA LYS A 156 -7.97 12.19 -13.53
C LYS A 156 -9.00 13.07 -12.84
N GLN A 157 -9.61 12.58 -11.77
CA GLN A 157 -10.52 13.36 -10.93
C GLN A 157 -9.77 14.56 -10.34
N ALA A 158 -8.56 14.38 -9.82
CA ALA A 158 -7.74 15.44 -9.25
C ALA A 158 -7.44 16.55 -10.25
N ARG A 159 -7.14 16.20 -11.50
CA ARG A 159 -6.96 17.17 -12.59
C ARG A 159 -8.27 17.85 -12.98
N ARG A 160 -9.37 17.11 -13.01
CA ARG A 160 -10.72 17.62 -13.34
C ARG A 160 -11.23 18.60 -12.29
N THR A 161 -10.92 18.39 -11.01
CA THR A 161 -11.36 19.23 -9.88
C THR A 161 -10.32 20.27 -9.46
N GLY A 162 -9.12 20.25 -10.04
CA GLY A 162 -8.02 21.15 -9.66
C GLY A 162 -7.46 20.89 -8.26
N THR A 163 -7.52 19.65 -7.78
CA THR A 163 -7.12 19.24 -6.42
C THR A 163 -5.92 18.29 -6.39
N SER A 164 -5.08 18.27 -7.44
CA SER A 164 -3.82 17.51 -7.44
C SER A 164 -2.88 18.01 -6.34
N SER A 165 -2.30 17.10 -5.56
CA SER A 165 -1.39 17.42 -4.46
C SER A 165 -0.50 16.23 -4.11
N GLY A 166 0.62 16.46 -3.41
CA GLY A 166 1.45 15.38 -2.86
C GLY A 166 0.71 14.51 -1.84
N LEU A 167 -0.31 15.04 -1.16
CA LEU A 167 -1.21 14.23 -0.31
C LEU A 167 -1.94 13.16 -1.12
N GLY A 168 -2.40 13.52 -2.32
CA GLY A 168 -3.09 12.57 -3.20
C GLY A 168 -2.21 11.38 -3.55
N GLU A 169 -0.98 11.64 -3.97
CA GLU A 169 -0.01 10.57 -4.25
C GLU A 169 0.35 9.74 -3.01
N LEU A 170 0.55 10.37 -1.86
CA LEU A 170 0.81 9.63 -0.61
C LEU A 170 -0.35 8.70 -0.27
N PHE A 171 -1.59 9.17 -0.47
CA PHE A 171 -2.78 8.41 -0.17
C PHE A 171 -2.95 7.25 -1.16
N ASP A 172 -2.86 7.54 -2.45
CA ASP A 172 -3.01 6.59 -3.55
C ASP A 172 -2.01 5.44 -3.46
N HIS A 173 -0.72 5.74 -3.62
CA HIS A 173 0.34 4.73 -3.51
C HIS A 173 0.42 4.08 -2.11
N GLY A 174 -0.10 4.77 -1.08
CA GLY A 174 -0.22 4.22 0.26
C GLY A 174 -1.27 3.12 0.36
N ILE A 175 -2.42 3.30 -0.30
CA ILE A 175 -3.46 2.29 -0.44
C ILE A 175 -3.01 1.14 -1.34
N ASP A 176 -2.29 1.40 -2.44
CA ASP A 176 -1.65 0.37 -3.27
C ASP A 176 -0.76 -0.56 -2.45
N SER A 177 -0.02 0.02 -1.52
CA SER A 177 0.87 -0.74 -0.67
C SER A 177 0.10 -1.66 0.29
N LEU A 178 -1.03 -1.22 0.84
CA LEU A 178 -1.90 -2.10 1.63
C LEU A 178 -2.50 -3.20 0.76
N ASN A 179 -2.91 -2.86 -0.46
CA ASN A 179 -3.58 -3.77 -1.37
C ASN A 179 -2.68 -4.92 -1.86
N CYS A 180 -1.36 -4.72 -1.89
CA CYS A 180 -0.38 -5.69 -2.39
C CYS A 180 -0.63 -7.14 -1.92
N THR A 181 -0.84 -7.36 -0.62
CA THR A 181 -1.09 -8.71 -0.10
C THR A 181 -2.57 -9.11 -0.17
N LEU A 182 -3.48 -8.15 -0.05
CA LEU A 182 -4.92 -8.39 0.04
C LEU A 182 -5.52 -8.85 -1.30
N ALA A 183 -5.25 -8.12 -2.39
CA ALA A 183 -5.66 -8.57 -3.73
C ALA A 183 -4.97 -9.90 -4.10
N SER A 184 -3.71 -10.09 -3.68
CA SER A 184 -2.97 -11.32 -3.98
C SER A 184 -3.46 -12.54 -3.23
N LEU A 185 -4.13 -12.38 -2.07
CA LEU A 185 -4.85 -13.49 -1.43
C LEU A 185 -5.98 -14.01 -2.32
N CYS A 186 -6.72 -13.11 -2.97
CA CYS A 186 -7.77 -13.48 -3.92
C CYS A 186 -7.19 -14.24 -5.12
N GLN A 187 -6.02 -13.81 -5.61
CA GLN A 187 -5.30 -14.56 -6.66
C GLN A 187 -4.82 -15.94 -6.15
N THR A 188 -4.34 -16.02 -4.91
CA THR A 188 -3.89 -17.28 -4.29
C THR A 188 -5.04 -18.29 -4.20
N ALA A 189 -6.22 -17.85 -3.77
CA ALA A 189 -7.44 -18.66 -3.74
C ALA A 189 -7.94 -19.04 -5.14
N THR A 190 -7.79 -18.13 -6.11
CA THR A 190 -8.19 -18.37 -7.51
C THR A 190 -7.38 -19.48 -8.14
N ILE A 191 -6.07 -19.49 -7.90
CA ILE A 191 -5.17 -20.53 -8.40
C ILE A 191 -5.30 -21.83 -7.60
N GLY A 192 -5.84 -21.77 -6.37
CA GLY A 192 -6.04 -22.93 -5.49
C GLY A 192 -4.74 -23.38 -4.82
N LEU A 193 -3.89 -22.44 -4.42
CA LEU A 193 -2.54 -22.74 -3.90
C LEU A 193 -2.52 -23.06 -2.40
N GLY A 194 -3.60 -22.78 -1.67
CA GLY A 194 -3.69 -23.03 -0.24
C GLY A 194 -2.61 -22.31 0.58
N THR A 195 -2.25 -22.91 1.70
CA THR A 195 -1.09 -22.51 2.51
C THR A 195 0.23 -23.10 2.03
N SER A 196 0.34 -23.56 0.77
CA SER A 196 1.59 -24.09 0.23
C SER A 196 2.68 -23.03 0.13
N LYS A 197 3.94 -23.44 -0.12
CA LYS A 197 5.04 -22.49 -0.39
C LYS A 197 4.73 -21.58 -1.59
N ALA A 198 4.08 -22.12 -2.62
CA ALA A 198 3.63 -21.33 -3.77
C ALA A 198 2.50 -20.36 -3.37
N GLY A 199 1.62 -20.75 -2.45
CA GLY A 199 0.56 -19.89 -1.92
C GLY A 199 1.11 -18.72 -1.11
N VAL A 200 2.03 -18.99 -0.16
CA VAL A 200 2.74 -17.95 0.60
C VAL A 200 3.49 -17.00 -0.34
N PHE A 201 4.23 -17.54 -1.30
CA PHE A 201 4.93 -16.74 -2.31
C PHE A 201 3.95 -15.85 -3.09
N THR A 202 2.87 -16.41 -3.63
CA THR A 202 1.89 -15.66 -4.43
C THR A 202 1.22 -14.57 -3.61
N ALA A 203 0.82 -14.85 -2.38
CA ALA A 203 0.15 -13.88 -1.52
C ALA A 203 1.02 -12.67 -1.12
N LEU A 204 2.36 -12.80 -1.18
CA LEU A 204 3.29 -11.77 -0.68
C LEU A 204 4.19 -11.17 -1.76
N VAL A 205 4.37 -11.85 -2.90
CA VAL A 205 5.28 -11.40 -3.96
C VAL A 205 4.97 -9.99 -4.48
N PRO A 206 3.73 -9.47 -4.54
CA PRO A 206 3.48 -8.11 -5.02
C PRO A 206 4.15 -7.01 -4.17
N CYS A 207 4.49 -7.30 -2.92
CA CYS A 207 5.26 -6.39 -2.08
C CYS A 207 6.65 -6.08 -2.68
N LEU A 208 7.27 -7.03 -3.41
CA LEU A 208 8.57 -6.81 -4.03
C LEU A 208 8.53 -5.76 -5.16
N PRO A 209 7.74 -5.92 -6.25
CA PRO A 209 7.67 -4.90 -7.29
C PRO A 209 7.18 -3.55 -6.75
N MET A 210 6.23 -3.54 -5.80
CA MET A 210 5.78 -2.29 -5.17
C MET A 210 6.91 -1.58 -4.42
N PHE A 211 7.71 -2.31 -3.64
CA PHE A 211 8.87 -1.75 -2.94
C PHE A 211 9.88 -1.17 -3.94
N PHE A 212 10.23 -1.90 -4.99
CA PHE A 212 11.24 -1.46 -5.95
C PHE A 212 10.77 -0.29 -6.82
N SER A 213 9.48 -0.21 -7.17
CA SER A 213 8.89 0.97 -7.82
C SER A 213 8.89 2.19 -6.90
N THR A 214 8.57 1.99 -5.61
CA THR A 214 8.60 3.07 -4.62
C THR A 214 10.03 3.57 -4.40
N TRP A 215 10.99 2.66 -4.28
CA TRP A 215 12.41 2.95 -4.16
C TRP A 215 12.98 3.65 -5.41
N GLU A 216 12.59 3.21 -6.60
CA GLU A 216 12.93 3.88 -7.85
C GLU A 216 12.38 5.31 -7.88
N THR A 217 11.10 5.49 -7.52
CA THR A 217 10.45 6.81 -7.48
C THR A 217 11.13 7.73 -6.46
N TYR A 218 11.56 7.20 -5.32
CA TYR A 218 12.31 7.96 -4.31
C TYR A 218 13.57 8.62 -4.89
N HIS A 219 14.37 7.91 -5.70
CA HIS A 219 15.61 8.46 -6.28
C HIS A 219 15.41 9.22 -7.59
N THR A 220 14.46 8.81 -8.41
CA THR A 220 14.25 9.39 -9.74
C THR A 220 13.25 10.54 -9.74
N HIS A 221 12.45 10.66 -8.68
CA HIS A 221 11.29 11.54 -8.58
C HIS A 221 10.30 11.37 -9.74
N THR A 222 10.20 10.17 -10.29
CA THR A 222 9.28 9.83 -11.37
C THR A 222 8.88 8.37 -11.25
N LEU A 223 7.58 8.09 -11.26
CA LEU A 223 7.07 6.72 -11.31
C LEU A 223 7.22 6.18 -12.73
N TYR A 224 7.96 5.10 -12.92
CA TYR A 224 8.11 4.44 -14.22
C TYR A 224 7.22 3.19 -14.29
N LEU A 225 6.32 3.17 -15.26
CA LEU A 225 5.52 2.00 -15.63
C LEU A 225 6.03 1.45 -16.97
N GLY A 226 6.52 0.22 -16.93
CA GLY A 226 7.04 -0.50 -18.09
C GLY A 226 5.97 -0.81 -19.13
N VAL A 227 6.40 -1.33 -20.28
CA VAL A 227 5.51 -1.76 -21.38
C VAL A 227 4.55 -2.85 -20.91
N VAL A 228 5.04 -3.76 -20.07
CA VAL A 228 4.26 -4.72 -19.30
C VAL A 228 4.52 -4.38 -17.84
N ASN A 229 3.48 -4.05 -17.09
CA ASN A 229 3.57 -3.68 -15.69
C ASN A 229 2.46 -4.34 -14.86
N GLY A 230 2.70 -4.42 -13.56
CA GLY A 230 1.75 -5.02 -12.61
C GLY A 230 0.39 -4.31 -12.60
N PRO A 231 0.33 -2.97 -12.41
CA PRO A 231 -0.92 -2.23 -12.30
C PRO A 231 -1.85 -2.30 -13.52
N THR A 232 -1.32 -2.54 -14.72
CA THR A 232 -2.12 -2.66 -15.95
C THR A 232 -2.23 -4.11 -16.41
N GLU A 233 -1.19 -4.67 -17.04
CA GLU A 233 -1.23 -6.00 -17.64
C GLU A 233 -1.38 -7.10 -16.59
N GLY A 234 -0.70 -6.95 -15.44
CA GLY A 234 -0.80 -7.90 -14.33
C GLY A 234 -2.21 -8.00 -13.77
N ILE A 235 -2.90 -6.87 -13.57
CA ILE A 235 -4.29 -6.85 -13.11
C ILE A 235 -5.25 -7.43 -14.14
N ILE A 236 -5.08 -7.12 -15.44
CA ILE A 236 -5.88 -7.73 -16.51
C ILE A 236 -5.73 -9.24 -16.49
N LEU A 237 -4.49 -9.74 -16.38
CA LEU A 237 -4.22 -11.16 -16.29
C LEU A 237 -4.89 -11.78 -15.05
N ALA A 238 -4.72 -11.17 -13.87
CA ALA A 238 -5.34 -11.62 -12.63
C ALA A 238 -6.86 -11.74 -12.77
N CYS A 239 -7.53 -10.68 -13.25
CA CYS A 239 -8.98 -10.68 -13.49
C CYS A 239 -9.39 -11.75 -14.51
N THR A 240 -8.61 -11.95 -15.56
CA THR A 240 -8.88 -12.98 -16.57
C THR A 240 -8.83 -14.38 -15.95
N LEU A 241 -7.81 -14.68 -15.15
CA LEU A 241 -7.70 -15.95 -14.44
C LEU A 241 -8.87 -16.14 -13.46
N MET A 242 -9.27 -15.09 -12.72
CA MET A 242 -10.43 -15.14 -11.83
C MET A 242 -11.73 -15.45 -12.57
N VAL A 243 -11.96 -14.81 -13.72
CA VAL A 243 -13.14 -15.09 -14.57
C VAL A 243 -13.12 -16.52 -15.07
N LEU A 244 -11.97 -17.02 -15.54
CA LEU A 244 -11.82 -18.41 -16.00
C LEU A 244 -12.08 -19.42 -14.87
N ALA A 245 -11.59 -19.15 -13.65
CA ALA A 245 -11.88 -19.95 -12.48
C ALA A 245 -13.37 -19.94 -12.11
N GLY A 246 -14.07 -18.81 -12.31
CA GLY A 246 -15.52 -18.75 -12.14
C GLY A 246 -16.28 -19.66 -13.12
N PHE A 247 -15.84 -19.71 -14.38
CA PHE A 247 -16.47 -20.53 -15.43
C PHE A 247 -16.20 -22.02 -15.28
N TYR A 248 -14.94 -22.40 -15.05
CA TYR A 248 -14.51 -23.80 -15.10
C TYR A 248 -14.16 -24.39 -13.72
N GLY A 249 -14.15 -23.58 -12.67
CA GLY A 249 -13.64 -23.95 -11.35
C GLY A 249 -12.12 -23.72 -11.21
N PRO A 250 -11.59 -23.60 -9.98
CA PRO A 250 -10.15 -23.41 -9.74
C PRO A 250 -9.30 -24.65 -10.09
N SER A 251 -9.91 -25.83 -10.22
CA SER A 251 -9.19 -27.07 -10.56
C SER A 251 -8.53 -27.01 -11.94
N ILE A 252 -8.99 -26.13 -12.84
CA ILE A 252 -8.35 -25.93 -14.16
C ILE A 252 -6.87 -25.57 -14.06
N TRP A 253 -6.42 -24.97 -12.96
CA TRP A 253 -5.02 -24.58 -12.79
C TRP A 253 -4.11 -25.77 -12.47
N THR A 254 -4.70 -26.88 -12.01
CA THR A 254 -4.01 -28.15 -11.77
C THR A 254 -4.01 -29.08 -12.98
N GLU A 255 -4.87 -28.81 -13.97
CA GLU A 255 -4.89 -29.56 -15.22
C GLU A 255 -3.61 -29.33 -16.02
N ARG A 256 -3.21 -30.34 -16.79
CA ARG A 256 -2.02 -30.22 -17.65
C ARG A 256 -2.30 -29.20 -18.74
N ILE A 257 -1.33 -28.33 -19.01
CA ILE A 257 -1.46 -27.25 -20.00
C ILE A 257 -1.84 -27.80 -21.38
N ILE A 258 -1.33 -28.99 -21.74
CA ILE A 258 -1.60 -29.63 -23.02
C ILE A 258 -3.06 -30.06 -23.18
N ASP A 259 -3.71 -30.48 -22.08
CA ASP A 259 -5.12 -30.89 -22.09
C ASP A 259 -6.05 -29.67 -22.24
N LEU A 260 -5.58 -28.49 -21.84
CA LEU A 260 -6.31 -27.22 -21.95
C LEU A 260 -6.17 -26.55 -23.33
N VAL A 261 -4.98 -26.58 -23.92
CA VAL A 261 -4.65 -25.81 -25.14
C VAL A 261 -4.70 -26.68 -26.41
N GLY A 262 -4.71 -28.01 -26.27
CA GLY A 262 -4.79 -28.97 -27.37
C GLY A 262 -3.42 -29.41 -27.89
N HIS A 263 -3.33 -30.69 -28.29
CA HIS A 263 -2.09 -31.34 -28.73
C HIS A 263 -1.48 -30.75 -30.02
N GLU A 264 -2.29 -30.10 -30.85
CA GLU A 264 -1.92 -29.57 -32.17
C GLU A 264 -0.93 -28.39 -32.09
N ILE A 265 -0.91 -27.64 -30.97
CA ILE A 265 -0.07 -26.42 -30.82
C ILE A 265 1.39 -26.76 -30.44
N TYR A 266 1.68 -27.98 -29.98
CA TYR A 266 2.98 -28.35 -29.38
C TYR A 266 3.77 -29.41 -30.17
N VAL A 267 3.65 -29.42 -31.50
CA VAL A 267 4.43 -30.31 -32.37
C VAL A 267 5.93 -30.01 -32.19
N GLY A 268 6.63 -30.84 -31.42
CA GLY A 268 8.08 -30.74 -31.16
C GLY A 268 8.50 -30.27 -29.76
N THR A 269 7.58 -29.79 -28.91
CA THR A 269 7.87 -29.35 -27.52
C THR A 269 7.21 -30.24 -26.45
N TYR A 270 6.65 -31.39 -26.86
CA TYR A 270 5.93 -32.35 -26.02
C TYR A 270 6.70 -32.76 -24.76
N GLY A 271 8.00 -33.05 -24.89
CA GLY A 271 8.84 -33.45 -23.76
C GLY A 271 9.17 -32.32 -22.76
N LEU A 272 8.91 -31.06 -23.10
CA LEU A 272 9.23 -29.89 -22.26
C LEU A 272 8.01 -29.35 -21.50
N PHE A 273 6.81 -29.39 -22.08
CA PHE A 273 5.61 -28.76 -21.49
C PHE A 273 4.43 -29.72 -21.26
N GLY A 274 4.48 -30.94 -21.81
CA GLY A 274 3.33 -31.86 -21.80
C GLY A 274 2.93 -32.41 -20.43
N THR A 275 3.80 -32.30 -19.42
CA THR A 275 3.54 -32.80 -18.05
C THR A 275 3.27 -31.71 -17.02
N TYR A 276 3.38 -30.43 -17.40
CA TYR A 276 3.24 -29.32 -16.47
C TYR A 276 1.82 -28.77 -16.47
N SER A 277 1.32 -28.44 -15.27
CA SER A 277 0.13 -27.64 -15.03
C SER A 277 0.47 -26.14 -14.98
N ILE A 278 -0.55 -25.28 -14.95
CA ILE A 278 -0.34 -23.84 -14.72
C ILE A 278 0.29 -23.59 -13.35
N GLN A 279 -0.13 -24.34 -12.32
CA GLN A 279 0.48 -24.23 -10.98
C GLN A 279 1.98 -24.55 -10.98
N ASP A 280 2.44 -25.53 -11.76
CA ASP A 280 3.85 -25.92 -11.78
C ASP A 280 4.77 -24.82 -12.33
N ILE A 281 4.29 -24.07 -13.33
CA ILE A 281 5.06 -22.98 -13.95
C ILE A 281 4.78 -21.62 -13.30
N TRP A 282 3.82 -21.53 -12.37
CA TRP A 282 3.33 -20.28 -11.78
C TRP A 282 4.44 -19.47 -11.10
N VAL A 283 5.13 -20.06 -10.13
CA VAL A 283 6.21 -19.39 -9.40
C VAL A 283 7.40 -19.04 -10.32
N PRO A 284 7.91 -19.97 -11.16
CA PRO A 284 8.96 -19.63 -12.13
C PRO A 284 8.58 -18.47 -13.05
N MET A 285 7.34 -18.42 -13.54
CA MET A 285 6.85 -17.34 -14.40
C MET A 285 6.88 -16.00 -13.69
N ILE A 286 6.36 -15.93 -12.45
CA ILE A 286 6.39 -14.69 -11.67
C ILE A 286 7.83 -14.25 -11.38
N LEU A 287 8.71 -15.17 -10.98
CA LEU A 287 10.12 -14.85 -10.76
C LEU A 287 10.80 -14.32 -12.03
N LEU A 288 10.54 -14.93 -13.18
CA LEU A 288 11.06 -14.47 -14.47
C LEU A 288 10.56 -13.06 -14.80
N THR A 289 9.27 -12.77 -14.60
CA THR A 289 8.74 -11.42 -14.84
C THR A 289 9.32 -10.38 -13.89
N PHE A 290 9.52 -10.71 -12.61
CA PHE A 290 10.10 -9.79 -11.64
C PHE A 290 11.59 -9.53 -11.89
N PHE A 291 12.40 -10.60 -12.00
CA PHE A 291 13.86 -10.50 -12.17
C PHE A 291 14.28 -10.13 -13.59
N GLY A 292 13.46 -10.39 -14.60
CA GLY A 292 13.75 -10.03 -15.99
C GLY A 292 13.05 -8.74 -16.45
N GLY A 293 11.82 -8.51 -16.00
CA GLY A 293 10.94 -7.45 -16.51
C GLY A 293 10.76 -6.23 -15.61
N HIS A 294 11.09 -6.31 -14.31
CA HIS A 294 10.85 -5.22 -13.35
C HIS A 294 12.13 -4.73 -12.67
N LEU A 295 12.72 -5.57 -11.80
CA LEU A 295 13.84 -5.19 -10.94
C LEU A 295 15.06 -4.62 -11.70
N PRO A 296 15.53 -5.19 -12.82
CA PRO A 296 16.65 -4.63 -13.55
C PRO A 296 16.41 -3.19 -14.03
N PHE A 297 15.18 -2.89 -14.45
CA PHE A 297 14.83 -1.55 -14.94
C PHE A 297 14.79 -0.54 -13.79
N CYS A 298 14.22 -0.89 -12.64
CA CYS A 298 14.30 -0.07 -11.42
C CYS A 298 15.76 0.28 -11.08
N VAL A 299 16.65 -0.73 -11.06
CA VAL A 299 18.08 -0.54 -10.77
C VAL A 299 18.73 0.37 -11.81
N ILE A 300 18.51 0.14 -13.10
CA ILE A 300 19.09 0.95 -14.17
C ILE A 300 18.65 2.41 -14.05
N ASN A 301 17.37 2.67 -13.77
CA ASN A 301 16.84 4.02 -13.66
C ASN A 301 17.38 4.75 -12.43
N VAL A 302 17.49 4.08 -11.27
CA VAL A 302 18.14 4.66 -10.08
C VAL A 302 19.61 4.96 -10.33
N VAL A 303 20.37 4.02 -10.92
CA VAL A 303 21.79 4.22 -11.25
C VAL A 303 21.97 5.41 -12.19
N LYS A 304 21.11 5.54 -13.21
CA LYS A 304 21.14 6.67 -14.16
C LYS A 304 20.83 7.99 -13.45
N ALA A 305 19.78 8.04 -12.62
CA ALA A 305 19.41 9.25 -11.89
C ALA A 305 20.52 9.72 -10.95
N ARG A 306 21.16 8.79 -10.21
CA ARG A 306 22.26 9.14 -9.30
C ARG A 306 23.50 9.59 -10.03
N ARG A 307 23.89 8.92 -11.12
CA ARG A 307 25.01 9.35 -11.97
C ARG A 307 24.77 10.74 -12.56
N LYS A 308 23.56 11.02 -13.04
CA LYS A 308 23.16 12.35 -13.55
C LYS A 308 23.34 13.44 -12.48
N ASN A 309 23.07 13.12 -11.23
CA ASN A 309 23.20 14.04 -10.10
C ASN A 309 24.58 14.00 -9.41
N MET A 310 25.56 13.31 -9.99
CA MET A 310 26.91 13.14 -9.43
C MET A 310 26.93 12.54 -8.01
N LEU A 311 25.97 11.66 -7.71
CA LEU A 311 25.83 11.01 -6.42
C LEU A 311 26.44 9.59 -6.42
N PRO A 312 26.96 9.10 -5.27
CA PRO A 312 27.47 7.74 -5.17
C PRO A 312 26.34 6.73 -5.39
N VAL A 313 26.65 5.65 -6.11
CA VAL A 313 25.68 4.59 -6.44
C VAL A 313 25.66 3.51 -5.37
N LEU A 314 26.81 2.93 -5.00
CA LEU A 314 26.86 1.74 -4.14
C LEU A 314 26.04 1.82 -2.83
N PRO A 315 25.99 2.94 -2.09
CA PRO A 315 25.24 3.01 -0.84
C PRO A 315 23.72 2.77 -0.98
N VAL A 316 23.11 3.00 -2.15
CA VAL A 316 21.66 2.84 -2.32
C VAL A 316 21.20 1.39 -2.15
N PHE A 317 22.08 0.41 -2.35
CA PHE A 317 21.71 -0.99 -2.18
C PHE A 317 21.54 -1.36 -0.69
N LEU A 318 22.04 -0.54 0.24
CA LEU A 318 21.71 -0.67 1.67
C LEU A 318 20.24 -0.34 1.94
N GLU A 319 19.60 0.46 1.08
CA GLU A 319 18.19 0.81 1.23
C GLU A 319 17.26 -0.38 0.94
N TRP A 320 17.80 -1.52 0.48
CA TRP A 320 17.08 -2.78 0.34
C TRP A 320 16.98 -3.56 1.66
N VAL A 321 17.71 -3.15 2.70
CA VAL A 321 17.66 -3.79 4.03
C VAL A 321 16.23 -3.97 4.55
N PRO A 322 15.30 -2.98 4.48
CA PRO A 322 13.93 -3.16 4.98
C PRO A 322 13.18 -4.31 4.29
N ILE A 323 13.24 -4.38 2.96
CA ILE A 323 12.53 -5.42 2.20
C ILE A 323 13.18 -6.80 2.36
N ILE A 324 14.52 -6.83 2.52
CA ILE A 324 15.25 -8.06 2.82
C ILE A 324 14.87 -8.58 4.21
N VAL A 325 14.89 -7.72 5.23
CA VAL A 325 14.49 -8.09 6.60
C VAL A 325 13.04 -8.57 6.61
N TYR A 326 12.12 -7.85 5.95
CA TYR A 326 10.72 -8.25 5.83
C TYR A 326 10.57 -9.64 5.19
N SER A 327 11.17 -9.84 4.01
CA SER A 327 11.01 -11.07 3.23
C SER A 327 11.66 -12.28 3.91
N LEU A 328 12.89 -12.11 4.42
CA LEU A 328 13.60 -13.19 5.12
C LEU A 328 12.93 -13.53 6.44
N SER A 329 12.38 -12.55 7.17
CA SER A 329 11.69 -12.81 8.42
C SER A 329 10.39 -13.59 8.18
N ILE A 330 9.62 -13.23 7.15
CA ILE A 330 8.43 -13.99 6.76
C ILE A 330 8.80 -15.45 6.45
N GLY A 331 9.80 -15.66 5.59
CA GLY A 331 10.25 -17.01 5.24
C GLY A 331 10.77 -17.80 6.45
N THR A 332 11.54 -17.16 7.33
CA THR A 332 12.12 -17.82 8.51
C THR A 332 11.07 -18.17 9.56
N TRP A 333 10.01 -17.36 9.69
CA TRP A 333 8.89 -17.67 10.56
C TRP A 333 7.99 -18.75 9.96
N LEU A 334 7.40 -18.50 8.78
CA LEU A 334 6.40 -19.39 8.18
C LEU A 334 6.99 -20.75 7.78
N TYR A 335 8.22 -20.79 7.26
CA TYR A 335 8.85 -22.05 6.84
C TYR A 335 9.67 -22.72 7.93
N SER A 336 9.59 -22.24 9.18
CA SER A 336 10.12 -23.00 10.30
C SER A 336 9.35 -24.31 10.46
N PRO A 337 10.01 -25.47 10.62
CA PRO A 337 9.32 -26.73 10.92
C PRO A 337 8.65 -26.73 12.31
N HIS A 338 8.87 -25.68 13.11
CA HIS A 338 8.26 -25.49 14.42
C HIS A 338 7.16 -24.43 14.43
N SER A 339 6.93 -23.73 13.31
CA SER A 339 5.78 -22.83 13.18
C SER A 339 4.54 -23.62 12.79
N THR A 340 3.43 -23.27 13.40
CA THR A 340 2.11 -23.89 13.21
C THR A 340 1.22 -23.08 12.26
N LEU A 341 1.60 -21.84 11.91
CA LEU A 341 0.74 -20.90 11.17
C LEU A 341 0.26 -21.43 9.82
N MET A 342 1.12 -22.11 9.05
CA MET A 342 0.72 -22.69 7.77
C MET A 342 -0.12 -23.97 7.95
N ALA A 343 0.24 -24.79 8.94
CA ALA A 343 -0.43 -26.07 9.22
C ALA A 343 -1.86 -25.87 9.77
N GLU A 344 -2.05 -24.84 10.59
CA GLU A 344 -3.34 -24.47 11.22
C GLU A 344 -4.15 -23.46 10.39
N ASN A 345 -3.79 -23.27 9.12
CA ASN A 345 -4.49 -22.38 8.18
C ASN A 345 -4.63 -20.91 8.67
N HIS A 346 -3.52 -20.29 9.05
CA HIS A 346 -3.47 -18.89 9.51
C HIS A 346 -2.82 -17.92 8.51
N LEU A 347 -2.63 -18.35 7.25
CA LEU A 347 -1.99 -17.53 6.22
C LEU A 347 -2.77 -16.25 5.89
N VAL A 348 -4.11 -16.30 5.83
CA VAL A 348 -4.93 -15.11 5.56
C VAL A 348 -4.73 -14.04 6.63
N LEU A 349 -4.80 -14.44 7.92
CA LEU A 349 -4.55 -13.54 9.04
C LEU A 349 -3.12 -12.96 9.01
N PHE A 350 -2.15 -13.80 8.63
CA PHE A 350 -0.76 -13.38 8.46
C PHE A 350 -0.63 -12.31 7.35
N CYS A 351 -1.21 -12.55 6.18
CA CYS A 351 -1.19 -11.62 5.05
C CYS A 351 -1.91 -10.30 5.32
N ILE A 352 -3.01 -10.32 6.08
CA ILE A 352 -3.69 -9.09 6.56
C ILE A 352 -2.76 -8.31 7.49
N THR A 353 -2.09 -8.98 8.43
CA THR A 353 -1.08 -8.32 9.30
C THR A 353 0.05 -7.72 8.46
N MET A 354 0.56 -8.50 7.50
CA MET A 354 1.65 -8.08 6.62
C MET A 354 1.27 -6.93 5.68
N SER A 355 -0.01 -6.78 5.32
CA SER A 355 -0.53 -5.62 4.57
C SER A 355 -0.20 -4.32 5.31
N PHE A 356 -0.51 -4.22 6.60
CA PHE A 356 -0.22 -3.04 7.40
C PHE A 356 1.28 -2.80 7.62
N VAL A 357 2.04 -3.87 7.86
CA VAL A 357 3.49 -3.79 8.07
C VAL A 357 4.21 -3.27 6.83
N PHE A 358 3.88 -3.84 5.67
CA PHE A 358 4.41 -3.41 4.37
C PHE A 358 3.90 -2.03 3.98
N GLY A 359 2.60 -1.78 4.14
CA GLY A 359 1.99 -0.48 3.90
C GLY A 359 2.66 0.63 4.70
N ARG A 360 3.02 0.39 5.95
CA ARG A 360 3.78 1.39 6.74
C ARG A 360 5.20 1.57 6.23
N MET A 361 5.87 0.50 5.81
CA MET A 361 7.21 0.60 5.25
C MET A 361 7.23 1.49 4.01
N THR A 362 6.37 1.23 3.04
CA THR A 362 6.33 1.96 1.77
C THR A 362 5.82 3.39 1.94
N THR A 363 4.76 3.61 2.72
CA THR A 363 4.24 4.97 2.96
C THR A 363 5.25 5.89 3.64
N LYS A 364 6.16 5.35 4.48
CA LYS A 364 7.32 6.12 4.96
C LYS A 364 8.26 6.52 3.83
N ILE A 365 8.56 5.62 2.89
CA ILE A 365 9.42 5.91 1.74
C ILE A 365 8.76 6.96 0.83
N ILE A 366 7.46 6.83 0.56
CA ILE A 366 6.68 7.79 -0.23
C ILE A 366 6.67 9.16 0.46
N LEU A 367 6.40 9.21 1.76
CA LEU A 367 6.47 10.46 2.52
C LEU A 367 7.85 11.10 2.44
N ALA A 368 8.92 10.31 2.62
CA ALA A 368 10.30 10.80 2.52
C ALA A 368 10.63 11.33 1.12
N HIS A 369 10.12 10.68 0.07
CA HIS A 369 10.21 11.16 -1.31
C HIS A 369 9.53 12.53 -1.47
N LEU A 370 8.26 12.64 -1.06
CA LEU A 370 7.45 13.85 -1.22
C LEU A 370 7.99 15.05 -0.44
N THR A 371 8.61 14.77 0.71
CA THR A 371 9.14 15.80 1.63
C THR A 371 10.66 15.97 1.51
N ARG A 372 11.32 15.27 0.58
CA ARG A 372 12.77 15.26 0.36
C ARG A 372 13.61 14.92 1.61
N GLN A 373 13.12 13.97 2.41
CA GLN A 373 13.81 13.46 3.58
C GLN A 373 14.76 12.29 3.23
N PRO A 374 15.72 11.95 4.12
CA PRO A 374 16.54 10.75 3.99
C PRO A 374 15.71 9.47 3.91
N PHE A 375 16.25 8.44 3.25
CA PHE A 375 15.56 7.17 3.08
C PHE A 375 15.27 6.51 4.45
N PRO A 376 14.04 6.04 4.71
CA PRO A 376 13.68 5.41 5.98
C PRO A 376 14.04 3.92 5.99
N TYR A 377 15.11 3.56 6.71
CA TYR A 377 15.60 2.18 6.82
C TYR A 377 14.81 1.28 7.78
N TRP A 378 13.85 1.83 8.54
CA TRP A 378 13.17 1.06 9.58
C TRP A 378 11.72 1.50 9.80
N THR A 379 10.88 0.54 10.16
CA THR A 379 9.55 0.76 10.74
C THR A 379 9.42 -0.10 11.99
N VAL A 380 8.86 0.46 13.06
CA VAL A 380 8.63 -0.26 14.33
C VAL A 380 7.77 -1.52 14.13
N MET A 381 6.96 -1.54 13.08
CA MET A 381 6.16 -2.71 12.73
C MET A 381 6.96 -3.94 12.32
N LEU A 382 8.25 -3.83 12.02
CA LEU A 382 9.12 -5.01 11.79
C LEU A 382 9.51 -5.71 13.09
N VAL A 383 9.40 -5.06 14.25
CA VAL A 383 9.83 -5.63 15.53
C VAL A 383 9.02 -6.89 15.89
N PRO A 384 7.68 -6.91 15.83
CA PRO A 384 6.96 -8.14 16.15
C PRO A 384 7.10 -9.22 15.06
N LEU A 385 7.42 -8.85 13.81
CA LEU A 385 7.79 -9.83 12.78
C LEU A 385 9.07 -10.57 13.15
N LEU A 386 10.10 -9.84 13.60
CA LEU A 386 11.32 -10.45 14.15
C LEU A 386 11.06 -11.24 15.43
N GLY A 387 10.14 -10.79 16.29
CA GLY A 387 9.71 -11.57 17.45
C GLY A 387 9.07 -12.89 17.04
N GLY A 388 8.24 -12.91 15.98
CA GLY A 388 7.69 -14.13 15.40
C GLY A 388 8.77 -15.07 14.86
N VAL A 389 9.81 -14.53 14.22
CA VAL A 389 10.99 -15.31 13.81
C VAL A 389 11.64 -15.99 15.00
N ILE A 390 11.87 -15.28 16.10
CA ILE A 390 12.50 -15.85 17.30
C ILE A 390 11.59 -16.95 17.90
N LEU A 391 10.31 -16.64 18.10
CA LEU A 391 9.32 -17.54 18.69
C LEU A 391 9.14 -18.83 17.90
N GLY A 392 9.00 -18.72 16.58
CA GLY A 392 8.88 -19.87 15.68
C GLY A 392 10.15 -20.70 15.56
N ASN A 393 11.28 -20.28 16.15
CA ASN A 393 12.58 -20.93 16.01
C ASN A 393 13.29 -21.24 17.34
N LEU A 394 12.61 -21.09 18.48
CA LEU A 394 13.14 -21.44 19.80
C LEU A 394 13.75 -22.86 19.86
N PRO A 395 13.17 -23.90 19.24
CA PRO A 395 13.78 -25.24 19.24
C PRO A 395 15.16 -25.32 18.57
N ARG A 396 15.47 -24.44 17.61
CA ARG A 396 16.78 -24.41 16.95
C ARG A 396 17.90 -23.95 17.90
N ILE A 397 17.56 -23.32 19.01
CA ILE A 397 18.50 -22.86 20.05
C ILE A 397 18.33 -23.62 21.37
N GLY A 398 17.66 -24.78 21.35
CA GLY A 398 17.50 -25.67 22.52
C GLY A 398 16.38 -25.30 23.50
N LEU A 399 15.50 -24.37 23.13
CA LEU A 399 14.32 -23.98 23.92
C LEU A 399 13.06 -24.72 23.44
N PRO A 400 12.05 -24.93 24.29
CA PRO A 400 10.82 -25.62 23.88
C PRO A 400 10.07 -24.84 22.79
N ALA A 401 9.40 -25.56 21.89
CA ALA A 401 8.51 -24.95 20.91
C ALA A 401 7.31 -24.28 21.61
N ILE A 402 6.86 -23.15 21.07
CA ILE A 402 5.60 -22.56 21.53
C ILE A 402 4.41 -23.38 21.04
N THR A 403 3.30 -23.32 21.76
CA THR A 403 2.05 -23.98 21.35
C THR A 403 1.40 -23.25 20.18
N ALA A 404 0.60 -23.96 19.38
CA ALA A 404 -0.17 -23.36 18.28
C ALA A 404 -1.06 -22.19 18.75
N ASN A 405 -1.70 -22.36 19.92
CA ASN A 405 -2.51 -21.31 20.53
C ASN A 405 -1.69 -20.07 20.89
N ALA A 406 -0.48 -20.24 21.43
CA ALA A 406 0.38 -19.10 21.77
C ALA A 406 0.85 -18.37 20.50
N GLU A 407 1.20 -19.10 19.44
CA GLU A 407 1.61 -18.52 18.16
C GLU A 407 0.46 -17.75 17.48
N LEU A 408 -0.75 -18.31 17.50
CA LEU A 408 -1.95 -17.65 16.99
C LEU A 408 -2.28 -16.37 17.77
N TRP A 409 -2.24 -16.41 19.11
CA TRP A 409 -2.48 -15.22 19.93
C TRP A 409 -1.41 -14.15 19.72
N TYR A 410 -0.15 -14.55 19.52
CA TYR A 410 0.91 -13.64 19.14
C TYR A 410 0.61 -12.95 17.81
N LEU A 411 0.20 -13.70 16.78
CA LEU A 411 -0.17 -13.12 15.48
C LEU A 411 -1.39 -12.19 15.58
N ARG A 412 -2.40 -12.52 16.39
CA ARG A 412 -3.57 -11.65 16.63
C ARG A 412 -3.18 -10.36 17.34
N ALA A 413 -2.34 -10.44 18.37
CA ALA A 413 -1.82 -9.27 19.06
C ALA A 413 -0.99 -8.39 18.11
N TYR A 414 -0.21 -9.02 17.23
CA TYR A 414 0.55 -8.32 16.21
C TYR A 414 -0.36 -7.60 15.21
N LEU A 415 -1.45 -8.22 14.74
CA LEU A 415 -2.45 -7.54 13.90
C LEU A 415 -2.99 -6.28 14.59
N ILE A 416 -3.43 -6.39 15.84
CA ILE A 416 -3.98 -5.26 16.60
C ILE A 416 -2.95 -4.14 16.70
N PHE A 417 -1.70 -4.48 17.04
CA PHE A 417 -0.60 -3.53 17.07
C PHE A 417 -0.36 -2.86 15.72
N ALA A 418 -0.31 -3.63 14.62
CA ALA A 418 -0.06 -3.12 13.28
C ALA A 418 -1.18 -2.17 12.83
N VAL A 419 -2.44 -2.52 13.07
CA VAL A 419 -3.61 -1.67 12.79
C VAL A 419 -3.52 -0.35 13.55
N ILE A 420 -3.31 -0.39 14.87
CA ILE A 420 -3.24 0.82 15.70
C ILE A 420 -2.11 1.74 15.25
N VAL A 421 -0.90 1.18 15.07
CA VAL A 421 0.28 1.98 14.69
C VAL A 421 0.15 2.53 13.27
N TYR A 422 -0.50 1.80 12.35
CA TYR A 422 -0.73 2.26 10.98
C TYR A 422 -1.69 3.44 10.96
N PHE A 423 -2.89 3.27 11.52
CA PHE A 423 -3.94 4.28 11.48
C PHE A 423 -3.58 5.51 12.32
N ARG A 424 -2.91 5.35 13.48
CA ARG A 424 -2.41 6.51 14.25
C ARG A 424 -1.50 7.37 13.40
N TRP A 425 -0.54 6.77 12.70
CA TRP A 425 0.38 7.52 11.86
C TRP A 425 -0.28 8.11 10.62
N ALA A 426 -1.12 7.34 9.94
CA ALA A 426 -1.85 7.83 8.77
C ALA A 426 -2.68 9.05 9.16
N PHE A 427 -3.40 8.99 10.28
CA PHE A 427 -4.17 10.12 10.82
C PHE A 427 -3.28 11.34 11.08
N LEU A 428 -2.15 11.17 11.77
CA LEU A 428 -1.23 12.27 12.08
C LEU A 428 -0.64 12.91 10.83
N VAL A 429 -0.11 12.10 9.90
CA VAL A 429 0.51 12.59 8.65
C VAL A 429 -0.52 13.27 7.76
N ILE A 430 -1.68 12.64 7.54
CA ILE A 430 -2.74 13.22 6.70
C ILE A 430 -3.21 14.54 7.30
N ASN A 431 -3.45 14.62 8.61
CA ASN A 431 -3.91 15.85 9.25
C ASN A 431 -2.84 16.96 9.20
N SER A 432 -1.56 16.63 9.40
CA SER A 432 -0.47 17.61 9.27
C SER A 432 -0.40 18.18 7.85
N ILE A 433 -0.47 17.33 6.83
CA ILE A 433 -0.45 17.77 5.43
C ILE A 433 -1.71 18.57 5.09
N CYS A 434 -2.90 18.10 5.51
CA CYS A 434 -4.17 18.80 5.29
C CYS A 434 -4.17 20.18 5.93
N SER A 435 -3.71 20.29 7.18
CA SER A 435 -3.63 21.56 7.91
C SER A 435 -2.66 22.51 7.22
N PHE A 436 -1.51 22.01 6.78
CA PHE A 436 -0.50 22.82 6.08
C PHE A 436 -0.95 23.30 4.69
N LEU A 437 -1.68 22.47 3.95
CA LEU A 437 -2.19 22.81 2.62
C LEU A 437 -3.55 23.53 2.64
N GLY A 438 -4.25 23.55 3.77
CA GLY A 438 -5.60 24.09 3.88
C GLY A 438 -6.63 23.30 3.04
N VAL A 439 -6.53 21.97 3.04
CA VAL A 439 -7.41 21.07 2.27
C VAL A 439 -8.08 20.03 3.16
N SER A 440 -9.22 19.48 2.73
CA SER A 440 -9.81 18.30 3.34
C SER A 440 -9.39 17.06 2.56
N CYS A 441 -9.05 15.98 3.26
CA CYS A 441 -8.55 14.75 2.64
C CYS A 441 -9.61 14.08 1.76
N LEU A 442 -10.85 13.99 2.25
CA LEU A 442 -11.88 13.12 1.68
C LEU A 442 -13.03 13.85 0.98
N THR A 443 -13.09 15.17 1.08
CA THR A 443 -14.19 15.97 0.52
C THR A 443 -13.67 17.24 -0.15
N ILE A 444 -14.36 17.68 -1.21
CA ILE A 444 -14.10 18.99 -1.83
C ILE A 444 -15.18 19.97 -1.34
N PRO A 445 -14.82 21.00 -0.55
CA PRO A 445 -15.81 21.97 -0.05
C PRO A 445 -16.53 22.71 -1.19
N HIS A 446 -17.85 22.91 -1.06
CA HIS A 446 -18.69 23.56 -2.08
C HIS A 446 -18.20 24.95 -2.53
N VAL A 447 -17.52 25.69 -1.66
CA VAL A 447 -16.98 27.02 -1.99
C VAL A 447 -15.91 26.94 -3.10
N LYS A 448 -15.11 25.86 -3.16
CA LYS A 448 -14.12 25.66 -4.23
C LYS A 448 -14.76 25.35 -5.59
N LEU A 449 -15.97 24.79 -5.61
CA LEU A 449 -16.68 24.44 -6.85
C LEU A 449 -17.27 25.66 -7.59
N HIS A 450 -17.51 26.76 -6.88
CA HIS A 450 -18.11 27.98 -7.44
C HIS A 450 -17.23 29.24 -7.31
N GLY A 451 -16.07 29.14 -6.67
CA GLY A 451 -15.24 30.27 -6.23
C GLY A 451 -14.06 30.68 -7.12
N GLY A 452 -14.03 30.29 -8.40
CA GLY A 452 -12.99 30.75 -9.31
C GLY A 452 -13.49 30.75 -10.76
N ARG A 453 -13.61 31.94 -11.37
CA ARG A 453 -13.74 32.02 -12.83
C ARG A 453 -12.55 31.29 -13.45
N PRO A 454 -12.75 30.35 -14.40
CA PRO A 454 -11.64 29.77 -15.13
C PRO A 454 -10.87 30.90 -15.81
N ASN A 455 -9.56 30.96 -15.62
CA ASN A 455 -8.72 31.81 -16.45
C ASN A 455 -8.83 31.28 -17.90
N PRO A 456 -9.37 32.05 -18.86
CA PRO A 456 -9.57 31.59 -20.23
C PRO A 456 -8.26 31.15 -20.93
N ASP A 457 -7.10 31.55 -20.41
CA ASP A 457 -5.79 31.15 -20.92
C ASP A 457 -5.38 29.69 -20.58
N LEU A 458 -6.06 29.04 -19.63
CA LEU A 458 -5.79 27.63 -19.27
C LEU A 458 -6.55 26.62 -20.12
N ILE A 459 -7.63 27.03 -20.79
CA ILE A 459 -8.44 26.14 -21.64
C ILE A 459 -7.75 25.88 -22.98
N ASN A 460 -6.93 26.82 -23.47
CA ASN A 460 -6.22 26.69 -24.75
C ASN A 460 -4.87 25.93 -24.69
N LYS A 461 -4.38 25.54 -23.51
CA LYS A 461 -3.14 24.74 -23.38
C LYS A 461 -3.37 23.23 -23.26
N VAL A 462 -4.59 22.78 -22.90
CA VAL A 462 -4.90 21.35 -22.71
C VAL A 462 -5.01 20.59 -24.05
N GLY A 463 -5.15 21.30 -25.18
CA GLY A 463 -5.25 20.70 -26.51
C GLY A 463 -3.97 20.63 -27.35
N ASN A 464 -2.84 21.23 -26.92
CA ASN A 464 -1.67 21.43 -27.79
C ASN A 464 -0.32 20.90 -27.26
N GLU A 465 -0.26 20.28 -26.07
CA GLU A 465 0.99 19.70 -25.55
C GLU A 465 1.21 18.21 -25.90
N SER A 466 0.36 17.61 -26.75
CA SER A 466 0.54 16.23 -27.22
C SER A 466 1.24 16.07 -28.58
N THR A 467 1.80 17.13 -29.19
CA THR A 467 2.36 17.06 -30.56
C THR A 467 3.75 17.63 -30.79
N ASN A 468 4.49 18.07 -29.76
CA ASN A 468 5.87 18.54 -29.95
C ASN A 468 6.88 17.82 -29.06
N ASN A 469 7.16 16.56 -29.40
CA ASN A 469 8.48 15.98 -29.17
C ASN A 469 8.93 15.26 -30.46
N LYS A 470 9.07 16.05 -31.53
CA LYS A 470 9.84 15.66 -32.71
C LYS A 470 11.27 16.18 -32.54
N ARG A 471 12.21 15.22 -32.60
CA ARG A 471 13.61 15.33 -33.05
C ARG A 471 14.40 16.56 -32.57
N LYS A 472 15.42 16.29 -31.76
CA LYS A 472 16.78 16.80 -32.01
C LYS A 472 17.78 15.85 -31.34
N ASP A 473 18.63 15.31 -32.22
CA ASP A 473 19.90 14.61 -32.07
C ASP A 473 19.95 13.27 -31.31
#